data_AF-A0A6L9J5P2-F1
#
_entry.id   AF-A0A6L9J5P2-F1
#
_cell.length_a   1.000
_cell.length_b   1.000
_cell.length_c   1.000
_cell.angle_alpha   90.00
_cell.angle_beta   90.00
_cell.angle_gamma   90.00
#
_symmetry.space_group_name_H-M   'P 1'
#
loop_
_entity.id
_entity.type
_entity.pdbx_description
1 polymer ?
#
loop_
_entity_poly.entity_id
_entity_poly.type
_entity_poly.pdbx_seq_one_letter_code
_entity_poly.pdbx_strand_id
1 'polypeptide(L)'
;TMVAPVDFHIESGALLNAWSGCSATGKPNLDPDLMVEALGNIPGDFMNFGFLMLKPFELGFQKYLDALGVMQDEEKLVNFLRMEKWIFDSPDQVGEAWRQFIKEMYQNNSLIQGTLELDGSRVDLGKIKVPVLNVYAEQDHLVPPESSRALGQYIGTDDYTVKSFPVGHIGMYVSGKVQKNLPPTIADWLKERP
;
A
#
# COMPACT_ATOMS: atom_id res chain seq x y z
N THR A 1 -1.66 -3.18 12.02
CA THR A 1 -1.53 -2.68 10.63
C THR A 1 -1.48 -3.84 9.66
N MET A 2 -1.79 -3.61 8.38
CA MET A 2 -1.76 -4.64 7.34
C MET A 2 -1.32 -3.99 6.03
N VAL A 3 -0.23 -4.49 5.41
CA VAL A 3 0.38 -3.95 4.17
C VAL A 3 0.45 -2.42 4.13
N ALA A 4 0.71 -1.81 5.29
CA ALA A 4 0.76 -0.36 5.43
C ALA A 4 2.20 0.12 5.27
N PRO A 5 2.49 1.08 4.38
CA PRO A 5 3.80 1.70 4.32
C PRO A 5 4.01 2.57 5.56
N VAL A 6 5.21 2.52 6.13
CA VAL A 6 5.59 3.40 7.25
C VAL A 6 6.83 4.20 6.88
N ASP A 7 7.85 3.54 6.34
CA ASP A 7 9.00 4.20 5.74
C ASP A 7 8.86 4.26 4.21
N PHE A 8 8.89 5.47 3.64
CA PHE A 8 8.80 5.71 2.21
C PHE A 8 10.16 5.95 1.53
N HIS A 9 11.27 5.98 2.26
CA HIS A 9 12.62 6.18 1.71
C HIS A 9 13.46 4.91 1.82
N ILE A 10 12.90 3.82 1.32
CA ILE A 10 13.50 2.49 1.40
C ILE A 10 14.52 2.24 0.28
N GLU A 11 15.61 1.56 0.60
CA GLU A 11 16.74 1.33 -0.34
C GLU A 11 16.37 0.41 -1.51
N SER A 12 15.45 -0.55 -1.33
CA SER A 12 15.04 -1.45 -2.40
C SER A 12 14.21 -0.78 -3.51
N GLY A 13 13.83 0.50 -3.31
CA GLY A 13 13.31 1.37 -4.36
C GLY A 13 12.08 0.82 -5.09
N ALA A 14 10.93 0.74 -4.41
CA ALA A 14 9.68 0.47 -5.12
C ALA A 14 9.39 1.56 -6.16
N LEU A 15 8.81 1.16 -7.29
CA LEU A 15 8.52 2.05 -8.42
C LEU A 15 7.64 3.25 -8.01
N LEU A 16 6.71 3.05 -7.08
CA LEU A 16 5.89 4.15 -6.52
C LEU A 16 6.76 5.18 -5.78
N ASN A 17 7.76 4.72 -5.03
CA ASN A 17 8.70 5.58 -4.33
C ASN A 17 9.56 6.36 -5.33
N ALA A 18 9.98 5.71 -6.42
CA ALA A 18 10.69 6.38 -7.50
C ALA A 18 9.83 7.44 -8.23
N TRP A 19 8.55 7.17 -8.46
CA TRP A 19 7.67 8.12 -9.18
C TRP A 19 7.21 9.28 -8.32
N SER A 20 6.78 9.00 -7.09
CA SER A 20 6.17 10.00 -6.20
C SER A 20 7.18 10.70 -5.29
N GLY A 21 8.34 10.09 -5.07
CA GLY A 21 9.39 10.61 -4.20
C GLY A 21 10.32 11.60 -4.91
N CYS A 22 11.52 11.73 -4.35
CA CYS A 22 12.55 12.64 -4.85
C CYS A 22 13.62 11.89 -5.65
N SER A 23 14.14 12.54 -6.70
CA SER A 23 15.34 12.11 -7.40
C SER A 23 16.56 12.08 -6.48
N ALA A 24 17.65 11.45 -6.94
CA ALA A 24 18.95 11.47 -6.27
C ALA A 24 19.51 12.90 -6.04
N THR A 25 18.95 13.92 -6.69
CA THR A 25 19.31 15.34 -6.51
C THR A 25 18.40 16.09 -5.53
N GLY A 26 17.47 15.39 -4.87
CA GLY A 26 16.49 15.97 -3.94
C GLY A 26 15.32 16.68 -4.61
N LYS A 27 15.25 16.71 -5.95
CA LYS A 27 14.11 17.27 -6.68
C LYS A 27 12.95 16.28 -6.75
N PRO A 28 11.70 16.68 -6.46
CA PRO A 28 10.53 15.84 -6.65
C PRO A 28 10.41 15.33 -8.09
N ASN A 29 10.08 14.05 -8.26
CA ASN A 29 9.82 13.47 -9.59
C ASN A 29 8.38 13.72 -10.07
N LEU A 30 7.47 13.99 -9.12
CA LEU A 30 6.08 14.37 -9.34
C LEU A 30 5.81 15.71 -8.65
N ASP A 31 5.10 16.61 -9.34
CA ASP A 31 4.63 17.87 -8.77
C ASP A 31 3.15 17.72 -8.35
N PRO A 32 2.88 17.47 -7.05
CA PRO A 32 1.50 17.31 -6.58
C PRO A 32 0.72 18.63 -6.52
N ASP A 33 1.39 19.79 -6.56
CA ASP A 33 0.70 21.08 -6.60
C ASP A 33 0.07 21.27 -7.98
N LEU A 34 0.88 21.11 -9.03
CA LEU A 34 0.43 21.21 -10.42
C LEU A 34 -0.68 20.20 -10.75
N MET A 35 -0.57 18.96 -10.26
CA MET A 35 -1.59 17.93 -10.47
C MET A 35 -2.95 18.35 -9.91
N VAL A 36 -2.98 18.85 -8.68
CA VAL A 36 -4.22 19.29 -8.03
C VAL A 36 -4.73 20.61 -8.60
N GLU A 37 -3.85 21.53 -9.00
CA GLU A 37 -4.25 22.76 -9.67
C GLU A 37 -4.92 22.49 -11.03
N ALA A 38 -4.41 21.51 -11.78
CA ALA A 38 -4.94 21.17 -13.10
C ALA A 38 -6.21 20.32 -13.03
N LEU A 39 -6.32 19.38 -12.08
CA LEU A 39 -7.38 18.37 -12.05
C LEU A 39 -8.41 18.60 -10.94
N GLY A 40 -8.09 19.40 -9.92
CA GLY A 40 -8.86 19.48 -8.69
C GLY A 40 -8.70 18.20 -7.89
N ASN A 41 -9.60 17.24 -8.10
CA ASN A 41 -9.44 15.88 -7.58
C ASN A 41 -8.56 15.05 -8.53
N ILE A 42 -7.83 14.08 -7.97
CA ILE A 42 -7.00 13.18 -8.78
C ILE A 42 -7.89 12.05 -9.32
N PRO A 43 -8.04 11.91 -10.65
CA PRO A 43 -8.93 10.91 -11.22
C PRO A 43 -8.53 9.48 -10.83
N GLY A 44 -9.51 8.65 -10.45
CA GLY A 44 -9.27 7.25 -10.11
C GLY A 44 -8.68 6.45 -11.28
N ASP A 45 -9.14 6.71 -12.50
CA ASP A 45 -8.61 6.10 -13.73
C ASP A 45 -7.14 6.43 -13.97
N PHE A 46 -6.71 7.66 -13.64
CA PHE A 46 -5.32 8.06 -13.75
C PHE A 46 -4.45 7.27 -12.77
N MET A 47 -4.90 7.11 -11.52
CA MET A 47 -4.21 6.31 -10.51
C MET A 47 -4.11 4.84 -10.93
N ASN A 48 -5.21 4.26 -11.42
CA ASN A 48 -5.26 2.88 -11.94
C ASN A 48 -4.28 2.67 -13.08
N PHE A 49 -4.22 3.61 -14.02
CA PHE A 49 -3.23 3.56 -15.09
C PHE A 49 -1.81 3.55 -14.52
N GLY A 50 -1.50 4.39 -13.54
CA GLY A 50 -0.24 4.36 -12.80
C GLY A 50 0.09 2.97 -12.25
N PHE A 51 -0.84 2.34 -11.52
CA PHE A 51 -0.62 1.00 -10.96
C PHE A 51 -0.42 -0.08 -12.01
N LEU A 52 -1.17 -0.04 -13.13
CA LEU A 52 -0.97 -0.98 -14.25
C LEU A 52 0.43 -0.84 -14.86
N MET A 53 0.93 0.40 -14.96
CA MET A 53 2.25 0.69 -15.51
C MET A 53 3.42 0.26 -14.62
N LEU A 54 3.17 -0.17 -13.38
CA LEU A 54 4.21 -0.78 -12.53
C LEU A 54 4.66 -2.14 -13.09
N LYS A 55 3.73 -2.88 -13.70
CA LYS A 55 3.97 -4.21 -14.28
C LYS A 55 3.10 -4.40 -15.53
N PRO A 56 3.34 -3.63 -16.61
CA PRO A 56 2.41 -3.53 -17.74
C PRO A 56 2.22 -4.87 -18.47
N PHE A 57 3.26 -5.70 -18.55
CA PHE A 57 3.15 -7.02 -19.15
C PHE A 57 2.34 -7.99 -18.28
N GLU A 58 2.65 -8.06 -16.98
CA GLU A 58 1.98 -8.98 -16.05
C GLU A 58 0.51 -8.59 -15.84
N LEU A 59 0.25 -7.33 -15.51
CA LEU A 59 -1.08 -6.82 -15.16
C LEU A 59 -1.95 -6.49 -16.38
N GLY A 60 -1.33 -6.19 -17.52
CA GLY A 60 -2.02 -5.72 -18.73
C GLY A 60 -2.12 -6.75 -19.86
N PHE A 61 -1.19 -7.70 -19.99
CA PHE A 61 -1.20 -8.66 -21.11
C PHE A 61 -1.30 -10.11 -20.64
N GLN A 62 -0.36 -10.57 -19.81
CA GLN A 62 -0.30 -11.93 -19.31
C GLN A 62 -1.58 -12.32 -18.57
N LYS A 63 -2.09 -11.44 -17.70
CA LYS A 63 -3.36 -11.62 -16.99
C LYS A 63 -4.52 -12.02 -17.89
N TYR A 64 -4.67 -11.39 -19.06
CA TYR A 64 -5.78 -11.69 -19.98
C TYR A 64 -5.53 -12.97 -20.78
N LEU A 65 -4.26 -13.31 -21.08
CA LEU A 65 -3.93 -14.61 -21.65
C LEU A 65 -4.25 -15.75 -20.68
N ASP A 66 -3.90 -15.58 -19.40
CA ASP A 66 -4.22 -16.55 -18.35
C ASP A 66 -5.74 -16.69 -18.17
N ALA A 67 -6.48 -15.59 -18.32
CA ALA A 67 -7.94 -15.59 -18.28
C ALA A 67 -8.57 -16.48 -19.37
N LEU A 68 -7.94 -16.61 -20.55
CA LEU A 68 -8.41 -17.54 -21.60
C LEU A 68 -8.47 -18.99 -21.10
N GLY A 69 -7.54 -19.38 -20.21
CA GLY A 69 -7.46 -20.72 -19.64
C GLY A 69 -8.58 -21.04 -18.65
N VAL A 70 -9.29 -20.02 -18.13
CA VAL A 70 -10.39 -20.20 -17.18
C VAL A 70 -11.76 -19.81 -17.75
N MET A 71 -11.84 -19.41 -19.02
CA MET A 71 -13.10 -18.98 -19.65
C MET A 71 -14.21 -20.04 -19.65
N GLN A 72 -13.86 -21.33 -19.63
CA GLN A 72 -14.83 -22.43 -19.62
C GLN A 72 -15.35 -22.75 -18.20
N ASP A 73 -14.74 -22.17 -17.18
CA ASP A 73 -15.13 -22.33 -15.78
C ASP A 73 -15.87 -21.05 -15.34
N GLU A 74 -17.20 -21.13 -15.29
CA GLU A 74 -18.07 -19.99 -14.99
C GLU A 74 -17.70 -19.33 -13.66
N GLU A 75 -17.39 -20.11 -12.63
CA GLU A 75 -17.05 -19.58 -11.31
C GLU A 75 -15.74 -18.78 -11.35
N LYS A 76 -14.71 -19.32 -12.00
CA LYS A 76 -13.42 -18.64 -12.15
C LYS A 76 -13.53 -17.39 -13.03
N LEU A 77 -14.30 -17.46 -14.11
CA LEU A 77 -14.54 -16.33 -14.99
C LEU A 77 -15.27 -15.19 -14.26
N VAL A 78 -16.30 -15.51 -13.49
CA VAL A 78 -17.04 -14.52 -12.69
C VAL A 78 -16.13 -13.88 -11.64
N ASN A 79 -15.28 -14.67 -10.96
CA ASN A 79 -14.32 -14.13 -10.00
C ASN A 79 -13.27 -13.23 -10.68
N PHE A 80 -12.79 -13.59 -11.86
CA PHE A 80 -11.91 -12.73 -12.66
C PHE A 80 -12.57 -11.38 -12.97
N LEU A 81 -13.81 -11.39 -13.50
CA LEU A 81 -14.54 -10.17 -13.84
C LEU A 81 -14.85 -9.31 -12.61
N ARG A 82 -15.11 -9.93 -11.44
CA ARG A 82 -15.27 -9.21 -10.17
C ARG A 82 -13.99 -8.48 -9.78
N MET A 83 -12.83 -9.12 -9.92
CA MET A 83 -11.54 -8.50 -9.65
C MET A 83 -11.26 -7.35 -10.63
N GLU A 84 -11.54 -7.52 -11.92
CA GLU A 84 -11.40 -6.45 -12.90
C GLU A 84 -12.31 -5.27 -12.56
N LYS A 85 -13.59 -5.52 -12.28
CA LYS A 85 -14.53 -4.47 -11.88
C LYS A 85 -14.02 -3.75 -10.63
N TRP A 86 -13.57 -4.48 -9.62
CA TRP A 86 -13.05 -3.88 -8.38
C TRP A 86 -11.80 -3.02 -8.61
N ILE A 87 -10.86 -3.46 -9.47
CA ILE A 87 -9.66 -2.69 -9.82
C ILE A 87 -10.03 -1.39 -10.54
N PHE A 88 -10.98 -1.44 -11.46
CA PHE A 88 -11.35 -0.30 -12.30
C PHE A 88 -12.44 0.61 -11.71
N ASP A 89 -13.14 0.18 -10.66
CA ASP A 89 -14.13 0.98 -9.91
C ASP A 89 -13.44 1.84 -8.85
N SER A 90 -12.41 2.59 -9.27
CA SER A 90 -11.60 3.45 -8.41
C SER A 90 -12.18 4.86 -8.36
N PRO A 91 -12.63 5.37 -7.20
CA PRO A 91 -13.11 6.73 -7.09
C PRO A 91 -11.95 7.75 -7.12
N ASP A 92 -12.28 8.96 -7.54
CA ASP A 92 -11.37 10.09 -7.50
C ASP A 92 -10.89 10.38 -6.06
N GLN A 93 -9.61 10.74 -5.94
CA GLN A 93 -9.01 11.12 -4.68
C GLN A 93 -9.19 12.63 -4.44
N VAL A 94 -9.57 13.01 -3.23
CA VAL A 94 -9.67 14.42 -2.83
C VAL A 94 -8.29 15.08 -2.99
N GLY A 95 -8.22 16.11 -3.83
CA GLY A 95 -6.95 16.69 -4.27
C GLY A 95 -6.00 17.07 -3.13
N GLU A 96 -6.49 17.83 -2.15
CA GLU A 96 -5.65 18.32 -1.05
C GLU A 96 -5.13 17.19 -0.15
N ALA A 97 -5.96 16.17 0.13
CA ALA A 97 -5.54 15.01 0.89
C ALA A 97 -4.47 14.21 0.15
N TRP A 98 -4.62 14.04 -1.17
CA TRP A 98 -3.63 13.37 -2.00
C TRP A 98 -2.32 14.17 -2.08
N ARG A 99 -2.40 15.50 -2.27
CA ARG A 99 -1.22 16.38 -2.31
C ARG A 99 -0.44 16.31 -1.01
N GLN A 100 -1.13 16.43 0.14
CA GLN A 100 -0.51 16.28 1.45
C GLN A 100 0.14 14.91 1.59
N PHE A 101 -0.54 13.84 1.19
CA PHE A 101 -0.01 12.49 1.27
C PHE A 101 1.28 12.31 0.44
N ILE A 102 1.32 12.78 -0.80
CA ILE A 102 2.52 12.71 -1.64
C ILE A 102 3.69 13.48 -1.02
N LYS A 103 3.45 14.73 -0.59
CA LYS A 103 4.49 15.57 0.00
C LYS A 103 5.01 14.98 1.30
N GLU A 104 4.11 14.70 2.24
CA GLU A 104 4.48 14.30 3.59
C GLU A 104 5.01 12.87 3.64
N MET A 105 4.47 11.95 2.84
CA MET A 105 4.91 10.55 2.88
C MET A 105 6.03 10.28 1.87
N TYR A 106 5.77 10.42 0.58
CA TYR A 106 6.74 10.01 -0.45
C TYR A 106 7.94 10.96 -0.58
N GLN A 107 7.73 12.27 -0.47
CA GLN A 107 8.82 13.25 -0.67
C GLN A 107 9.60 13.50 0.62
N ASN A 108 8.90 13.75 1.73
CA ASN A 108 9.52 14.15 3.01
C ASN A 108 9.69 12.99 4.01
N ASN A 109 8.94 11.90 3.85
CA ASN A 109 8.92 10.78 4.79
C ASN A 109 8.65 11.21 6.25
N SER A 110 7.80 12.23 6.38
CA SER A 110 7.54 12.98 7.59
C SER A 110 7.02 12.13 8.75
N LEU A 111 6.40 10.98 8.48
CA LEU A 111 5.89 10.09 9.52
C LEU A 111 7.02 9.53 10.39
N ILE A 112 8.05 8.93 9.79
CA ILE A 112 9.17 8.35 10.54
C ILE A 112 10.22 9.39 10.95
N GLN A 113 10.34 10.48 10.20
CA GLN A 113 11.11 11.66 10.64
C GLN A 113 10.43 12.37 11.82
N GLY A 114 9.19 11.99 12.12
CA GLY A 114 8.37 12.57 13.16
C GLY A 114 8.05 14.03 12.89
N THR A 115 8.10 14.53 11.66
CA THR A 115 7.78 15.92 11.31
C THR A 115 6.34 16.09 10.81
N LEU A 116 5.60 14.99 10.64
CA LEU A 116 4.21 15.03 10.21
C LEU A 116 3.33 15.77 11.23
N GLU A 117 2.53 16.71 10.74
CA GLU A 117 1.51 17.41 11.51
C GLU A 117 0.12 17.13 10.91
N LEU A 118 -0.83 16.79 11.76
CA LEU A 118 -2.24 16.62 11.40
C LEU A 118 -3.08 17.44 12.37
N ASP A 119 -3.96 18.30 11.84
CA ASP A 119 -4.85 19.15 12.64
C ASP A 119 -4.12 19.95 13.74
N GLY A 120 -3.00 20.60 13.38
CA GLY A 120 -2.18 21.38 14.32
C GLY A 120 -1.37 20.55 15.31
N SER A 121 -1.42 19.22 15.23
CA SER A 121 -0.80 18.30 16.18
C SER A 121 0.28 17.47 15.52
N ARG A 122 1.50 17.53 16.09
CA ARG A 122 2.62 16.69 15.66
C ARG A 122 2.33 15.22 15.94
N VAL A 123 2.44 14.39 14.90
CA VAL A 123 2.30 12.94 14.99
C VAL A 123 3.56 12.35 15.60
N ASP A 124 3.38 11.55 16.65
CA ASP A 124 4.47 10.91 17.40
C ASP A 124 4.14 9.41 17.57
N LEU A 125 4.81 8.57 16.77
CA LEU A 125 4.67 7.11 16.82
C LEU A 125 5.05 6.55 18.19
N GLY A 126 5.93 7.23 18.94
CA GLY A 126 6.34 6.85 20.29
C GLY A 126 5.21 6.91 21.32
N LYS A 127 4.09 7.57 21.01
CA LYS A 127 2.86 7.57 21.83
C LYS A 127 2.01 6.32 21.63
N ILE A 128 2.31 5.47 20.65
CA ILE A 128 1.64 4.17 20.48
C ILE A 128 2.17 3.23 21.56
N LYS A 129 1.43 3.11 22.66
CA LYS A 129 1.74 2.27 23.82
C LYS A 129 0.90 0.98 23.90
N VAL A 130 -0.06 0.82 22.98
CA VAL A 130 -0.91 -0.38 22.89
C VAL A 130 -0.19 -1.50 22.14
N PRO A 131 -0.57 -2.78 22.33
CA PRO A 131 -0.07 -3.88 21.50
C PRO A 131 -0.30 -3.64 20.01
N VAL A 132 0.68 -4.00 19.18
CA VAL A 132 0.63 -3.82 17.72
C VAL A 132 0.91 -5.14 17.00
N LEU A 133 -0.07 -5.59 16.20
CA LEU A 133 0.13 -6.61 15.18
C LEU A 133 0.41 -5.94 13.83
N ASN A 134 1.59 -6.18 13.26
CA ASN A 134 1.96 -5.71 11.93
C ASN A 134 2.03 -6.88 10.94
N VAL A 135 1.11 -6.87 9.97
CA VAL A 135 1.01 -7.91 8.94
C VAL A 135 1.48 -7.36 7.60
N TYR A 136 2.34 -8.08 6.87
CA TYR A 136 2.81 -7.67 5.54
C TYR A 136 2.90 -8.84 4.55
N ALA A 137 2.99 -8.51 3.26
CA ALA A 137 3.17 -9.47 2.17
C ALA A 137 4.65 -9.55 1.77
N GLU A 138 5.21 -10.75 1.66
CA GLU A 138 6.64 -10.95 1.37
C GLU A 138 7.03 -10.56 -0.06
N GLN A 139 6.08 -10.62 -0.99
CA GLN A 139 6.28 -10.32 -2.42
C GLN A 139 5.57 -9.01 -2.81
N ASP A 140 5.32 -8.15 -1.83
CA ASP A 140 4.70 -6.85 -2.05
C ASP A 140 5.68 -5.89 -2.74
N HIS A 141 5.30 -5.43 -3.93
CA HIS A 141 6.07 -4.46 -4.72
C HIS A 141 5.46 -3.05 -4.67
N LEU A 142 4.27 -2.90 -4.10
CA LEU A 142 3.63 -1.61 -3.86
C LEU A 142 4.11 -1.05 -2.53
N VAL A 143 4.15 -1.90 -1.50
CA VAL A 143 4.60 -1.60 -0.15
C VAL A 143 5.63 -2.66 0.24
N PRO A 144 6.93 -2.46 -0.08
CA PRO A 144 7.93 -3.47 0.21
C PRO A 144 8.00 -3.81 1.70
N PRO A 145 8.30 -5.08 2.08
CA PRO A 145 8.34 -5.53 3.46
C PRO A 145 9.13 -4.64 4.43
N GLU A 146 10.21 -4.03 3.97
CA GLU A 146 11.01 -3.10 4.78
C GLU A 146 10.24 -1.84 5.17
N SER A 147 9.44 -1.27 4.25
CA SER A 147 8.58 -0.12 4.51
C SER A 147 7.61 -0.39 5.65
N SER A 148 6.93 -1.54 5.63
CA SER A 148 5.99 -1.90 6.70
C SER A 148 6.69 -2.26 8.01
N ARG A 149 7.81 -3.01 7.96
CA ARG A 149 8.51 -3.47 9.18
C ARG A 149 9.14 -2.34 9.97
N ALA A 150 9.50 -1.23 9.31
CA ALA A 150 10.09 -0.04 9.93
C ALA A 150 9.30 0.45 11.15
N LEU A 151 7.97 0.26 11.18
CA LEU A 151 7.10 0.65 12.30
C LEU A 151 7.64 0.25 13.68
N GLY A 152 8.17 -0.97 13.80
CA GLY A 152 8.68 -1.51 15.07
C GLY A 152 9.83 -0.71 15.67
N GLN A 153 10.52 0.12 14.88
CA GLN A 153 11.63 0.97 15.35
C GLN A 153 11.15 2.28 15.99
N TYR A 154 9.92 2.71 15.69
CA TYR A 154 9.42 4.05 16.03
C TYR A 154 8.27 4.03 17.04
N ILE A 155 7.60 2.88 17.23
CA ILE A 155 6.50 2.76 18.19
C ILE A 155 7.00 2.69 19.63
N GLY A 156 6.15 3.11 20.55
CA GLY A 156 6.49 3.20 21.97
C GLY A 156 6.17 1.97 22.81
N THR A 157 5.80 0.85 22.20
CA THR A 157 5.41 -0.41 22.86
C THR A 157 6.45 -1.49 22.58
N ASP A 158 6.69 -2.35 23.57
CA ASP A 158 7.48 -3.56 23.39
C ASP A 158 6.61 -4.75 22.93
N ASP A 159 5.28 -4.63 23.03
CA ASP A 159 4.34 -5.64 22.52
C ASP A 159 4.09 -5.41 21.02
N TYR A 160 5.10 -5.77 20.23
CA TYR A 160 5.11 -5.68 18.78
C TYR A 160 5.22 -7.08 18.17
N THR A 161 4.17 -7.51 17.48
CA THR A 161 4.12 -8.79 16.77
C THR A 161 4.13 -8.56 15.27
N VAL A 162 4.97 -9.32 14.56
CA VAL A 162 5.07 -9.24 13.10
C VAL A 162 4.68 -10.57 12.47
N LYS A 163 3.86 -10.54 11.41
CA LYS A 163 3.46 -11.73 10.64
C LYS A 163 3.55 -11.45 9.14
N SER A 164 4.14 -12.38 8.40
CA SER A 164 4.30 -12.29 6.95
C SER A 164 3.52 -13.39 6.23
N PHE A 165 3.16 -13.14 4.98
CA PHE A 165 2.55 -14.14 4.10
C PHE A 165 3.25 -14.13 2.72
N PRO A 166 3.48 -15.31 2.11
CA PRO A 166 4.24 -15.45 0.86
C PRO A 166 3.37 -15.13 -0.36
N VAL A 167 2.89 -13.89 -0.44
CA VAL A 167 2.03 -13.36 -1.51
C VAL A 167 2.43 -11.91 -1.82
N GLY A 168 1.90 -11.37 -2.92
CA GLY A 168 1.95 -9.92 -3.19
C GLY A 168 0.81 -9.14 -2.52
N HIS A 169 0.78 -7.82 -2.73
CA HIS A 169 -0.14 -6.88 -2.08
C HIS A 169 -1.61 -7.34 -2.09
N ILE A 170 -2.21 -7.48 -3.28
CA ILE A 170 -3.61 -7.90 -3.44
C ILE A 170 -3.82 -9.33 -2.92
N GLY A 171 -2.81 -10.18 -3.08
CA GLY A 171 -2.83 -11.56 -2.61
C GLY A 171 -3.09 -11.71 -1.11
N MET A 172 -2.77 -10.69 -0.30
CA MET A 172 -3.14 -10.65 1.13
C MET A 172 -4.64 -10.74 1.36
N TYR A 173 -5.43 -10.19 0.45
CA TYR A 173 -6.88 -10.09 0.59
C TYR A 173 -7.62 -11.15 -0.21
N VAL A 174 -7.05 -11.66 -1.30
CA VAL A 174 -7.78 -12.54 -2.22
C VAL A 174 -7.23 -13.96 -2.33
N SER A 175 -6.01 -14.21 -1.84
CA SER A 175 -5.44 -15.55 -1.90
C SER A 175 -6.20 -16.51 -0.99
N GLY A 176 -6.72 -17.61 -1.56
CA GLY A 176 -7.37 -18.67 -0.78
C GLY A 176 -6.47 -19.26 0.32
N LYS A 177 -5.14 -19.23 0.15
CA LYS A 177 -4.20 -19.67 1.20
C LYS A 177 -4.12 -18.65 2.35
N VAL A 178 -4.10 -17.35 2.04
CA VAL A 178 -4.06 -16.30 3.06
C VAL A 178 -5.39 -16.23 3.80
N GLN A 179 -6.52 -16.33 3.09
CA GLN A 179 -7.86 -16.38 3.68
C GLN A 179 -8.05 -17.50 4.70
N LYS A 180 -7.33 -18.63 4.56
CA LYS A 180 -7.35 -19.72 5.55
C LYS A 180 -6.54 -19.45 6.81
N ASN A 181 -5.51 -18.60 6.74
CA ASN A 181 -4.50 -18.46 7.80
C ASN A 181 -4.51 -17.08 8.46
N LEU A 182 -4.81 -16.01 7.73
CA LEU A 182 -4.80 -14.64 8.21
C LEU A 182 -5.89 -14.37 9.26
N PRO A 183 -7.18 -14.73 9.05
CA PRO A 183 -8.20 -14.50 10.07
C PRO A 183 -7.92 -15.25 11.39
N PRO A 184 -7.55 -16.55 11.38
CA PRO A 184 -7.14 -17.23 12.62
C PRO A 184 -5.93 -16.56 13.29
N THR A 185 -4.91 -16.15 12.51
CA THR A 185 -3.73 -15.45 13.05
C THR A 185 -4.11 -14.19 13.82
N ILE A 186 -5.02 -13.37 13.27
CA ILE A 186 -5.49 -12.14 13.93
C ILE A 186 -6.33 -12.50 15.15
N ALA A 187 -7.26 -13.45 15.02
CA ALA A 187 -8.15 -13.85 16.10
C ALA A 187 -7.39 -14.41 17.31
N ASP A 188 -6.39 -15.24 17.06
CA ASP A 188 -5.59 -15.83 18.13
C ASP A 188 -4.67 -14.80 18.78
N TRP A 189 -4.07 -13.89 17.99
CA TRP A 189 -3.31 -12.75 18.54
C TRP A 189 -4.14 -11.86 19.46
N LEU A 190 -5.41 -11.60 19.11
CA LEU A 190 -6.35 -10.85 19.94
C LEU A 190 -6.71 -11.62 21.23
N LYS A 191 -6.95 -12.94 21.15
CA LYS A 191 -7.29 -13.76 22.34
C LYS A 191 -6.17 -13.83 23.38
N GLU A 192 -4.91 -13.73 22.95
CA GLU A 192 -3.74 -13.66 23.85
C GLU A 192 -3.70 -12.37 24.68
N ARG A 193 -4.49 -11.34 24.31
CA ARG A 193 -4.50 -10.00 24.90
C ARG A 193 -5.95 -9.59 25.26
N PRO A 194 -6.54 -10.21 26.30
CA PRO A 194 -7.92 -9.96 26.72
C PRO A 194 -8.16 -8.56 27.30
#